data_AF-A0A970NHN6-F1
#
_entry.id   AF-A0A970NHN6-F1
#
_cell.length_a   1.000
_cell.length_b   1.000
_cell.length_c   1.000
_cell.angle_alpha   90.00
_cell.angle_beta   90.00
_cell.angle_gamma   90.00
#
_symmetry.space_group_name_H-M   'P 1'
#
loop_
_entity.id
_entity.type
_entity.pdbx_description
1 polymer ?
#
loop_
_entity_poly.entity_id
_entity_poly.type
_entity_poly.pdbx_seq_one_letter_code
_entity_poly.pdbx_strand_id
1 'polypeptide(L)' 'MANTTITEMVNPKSQVYKKLKPDLAAMNEQEIIRLISGEPRIMRRPVLSDGQRLVTGFSEEAFQTMLS' A
#
# COMPACT_ATOMS: atom_id res chain seq x y z
N MET A 1 -7.86 -14.62 3.73
CA MET A 1 -7.53 -13.46 4.60
C MET A 1 -6.46 -12.65 3.87
N ALA A 2 -6.73 -11.40 3.52
CA ALA A 2 -5.77 -10.59 2.77
C ALA A 2 -4.68 -10.08 3.72
N ASN A 3 -3.60 -10.84 3.88
CA ASN A 3 -2.40 -10.36 4.55
C ASN A 3 -1.58 -9.56 3.54
N THR A 4 -1.92 -8.28 3.38
CA THR A 4 -1.14 -7.34 2.53
C THR A 4 0.12 -6.93 3.27
N THR A 5 1.28 -7.09 2.62
CA THR A 5 2.57 -6.62 3.13
C THR A 5 2.73 -5.11 2.93
N ILE A 6 3.58 -4.46 3.74
CA ILE A 6 3.86 -3.02 3.61
C ILE A 6 4.41 -2.68 2.22
N THR A 7 5.23 -3.56 1.63
CA THR A 7 5.75 -3.41 0.27
C THR A 7 4.64 -3.39 -0.77
N GLU A 8 3.61 -4.21 -0.60
CA GLU A 8 2.43 -4.22 -1.45
C GLU A 8 1.54 -2.99 -1.28
N MET A 9 1.76 -2.16 -0.27
CA MET A 9 1.07 -0.87 -0.18
C MET A 9 1.65 0.16 -1.14
N VAL A 10 2.88 -0.02 -1.64
CA VAL A 10 3.50 0.91 -2.61
C VAL A 10 2.89 0.68 -3.99
N ASN A 11 2.67 1.76 -4.75
CA ASN A 11 2.14 1.76 -6.11
C ASN A 11 3.27 1.98 -7.14
N PRO A 12 3.81 0.91 -7.77
CA PRO A 12 4.89 1.03 -8.75
C PRO A 12 4.48 1.76 -10.03
N LYS A 13 3.17 1.87 -10.29
CA LYS A 13 2.62 2.56 -11.46
C LYS A 13 2.49 4.08 -11.25
N SER A 14 2.61 4.58 -10.02
CA SER A 14 2.49 6.01 -9.71
C SER A 14 3.60 6.82 -10.36
N GLN A 15 3.30 8.06 -10.76
CA GLN A 15 4.32 8.98 -11.29
C GLN A 15 5.40 9.28 -10.26
N VAL A 16 5.02 9.29 -8.98
CA VAL A 16 5.94 9.54 -7.87
C VAL A 16 6.93 8.38 -7.70
N TYR A 17 6.47 7.13 -7.77
CA TYR A 17 7.37 5.97 -7.76
C TYR A 17 8.34 6.00 -8.94
N LYS A 18 7.84 6.30 -10.15
CA LYS A 18 8.68 6.41 -11.36
C LYS A 18 9.74 7.52 -11.26
N LYS A 19 9.44 8.59 -10.51
CA LYS A 19 10.37 9.70 -10.25
C LYS A 19 11.41 9.35 -9.17
N LEU A 20 10.98 8.76 -8.05
CA LEU A 20 11.84 8.43 -6.92
C LEU A 20 12.71 7.19 -7.16
N LYS A 21 12.21 6.24 -7.96
CA LYS A 21 12.86 4.95 -8.26
C LYS A 21 13.46 4.25 -7.03
N PRO A 22 12.69 4.07 -5.94
CA PRO A 22 13.21 3.40 -4.75
C PRO A 22 13.49 1.93 -5.06
N ASP A 23 14.54 1.37 -4.46
CA ASP A 23 14.82 -0.07 -4.51
C ASP A 23 14.10 -0.78 -3.36
N LEU A 24 12.82 -1.11 -3.58
CA LEU A 24 12.00 -1.77 -2.56
C LEU A 24 12.54 -3.13 -2.13
N ALA A 25 13.35 -3.80 -2.96
CA ALA A 25 13.90 -5.12 -2.64
C ALA A 25 15.08 -5.02 -1.64
N ALA A 26 15.78 -3.88 -1.64
CA ALA A 26 16.86 -3.59 -0.70
C ALA A 26 16.38 -2.93 0.61
N MET A 27 15.14 -2.44 0.64
CA MET A 27 14.57 -1.74 1.80
C MET A 27 13.93 -2.71 2.79
N ASN A 28 14.13 -2.45 4.08
CA ASN A 28 13.37 -3.10 5.14
C ASN A 28 11.99 -2.42 5.35
N GLU A 29 11.11 -3.05 6.13
CA GLU A 29 9.76 -2.53 6.38
C GLU A 29 9.76 -1.11 6.95
N GLN A 30 10.68 -0.79 7.87
CA GLN A 30 10.75 0.51 8.51
C GLN A 30 11.13 1.63 7.53
N GLU A 31 12.00 1.33 6.56
CA GLU A 31 12.37 2.24 5.48
C GLU A 31 11.20 2.46 4.52
N ILE A 32 10.44 1.41 4.20
CA ILE A 32 9.26 1.52 3.34
C ILE A 32 8.16 2.33 4.05
N ILE A 33 7.95 2.14 5.36
CA ILE A 33 7.05 2.97 6.16
C ILE A 33 7.48 4.44 6.05
N ARG A 34 8.77 4.74 6.25
CA ARG A 34 9.28 6.12 6.15
C ARG A 34 9.09 6.70 4.75
N LEU A 35 9.29 5.91 3.70
CA LEU A 35 9.03 6.32 2.32
C LEU A 35 7.56 6.67 2.10
N ILE A 36 6.63 5.83 2.57
CA ILE A 36 5.19 6.07 2.44
C ILE A 36 4.77 7.29 3.27
N SER A 37 5.29 7.44 4.49
CA SER A 37 5.00 8.60 5.36
C SER A 37 5.55 9.90 4.78
N GLY A 38 6.74 9.87 4.17
CA GLY A 38 7.35 11.03 3.53
C GLY A 38 6.70 11.40 2.20
N GLU A 39 6.11 10.42 1.50
CA GLU A 39 5.45 10.65 0.22
C GLU A 39 4.18 9.78 0.06
N PRO A 40 3.05 10.18 0.68
CA PRO A 40 1.83 9.37 0.71
C PRO A 40 1.16 9.14 -0.65
N ARG A 41 1.58 9.86 -1.70
CA ARG A 41 1.06 9.66 -3.07
C ARG A 41 1.68 8.44 -3.75
N ILE A 42 2.74 7.88 -3.18
CA ILE A 42 3.35 6.63 -3.65
C ILE A 42 2.51 5.40 -3.31
N MET A 43 1.56 5.51 -2.37
CA MET A 43 0.76 4.40 -1.87
C MET A 43 -0.40 4.02 -2.81
N ARG A 44 -0.77 2.74 -2.86
CA ARG A 44 -1.99 2.23 -3.50
C ARG A 44 -3.23 2.76 -2.75
N ARG A 45 -4.20 3.26 -3.50
CA ARG A 45 -5.47 3.81 -2.97
C ARG A 45 -6.65 3.19 -3.74
N PRO A 46 -7.84 3.04 -3.14
CA PRO A 46 -8.21 3.36 -1.74
C PRO A 46 -7.52 2.45 -0.70
N VAL A 47 -7.57 2.84 0.58
CA VAL A 47 -7.14 2.01 1.72
C VAL A 47 -8.32 1.94 2.69
N LEU A 48 -8.69 0.72 3.09
CA LEU A 48 -9.79 0.45 4.01
C LEU A 48 -9.25 -0.43 5.14
N SER A 49 -9.45 -0.03 6.40
CA SER A 49 -9.08 -0.83 7.58
C SER A 49 -10.14 -0.73 8.67
N ASP A 50 -10.40 -1.84 9.35
CA ASP A 50 -11.23 -1.92 10.57
C ASP A 50 -10.38 -2.18 11.83
N GLY A 51 -9.05 -2.08 11.72
CA GLY A 51 -8.10 -2.39 12.79
C GLY A 51 -7.70 -3.86 12.91
N GLN A 52 -8.41 -4.78 12.26
CA GLN A 52 -8.05 -6.20 12.18
C GLN A 52 -7.71 -6.65 10.76
N ARG A 53 -8.35 -6.03 9.77
CA ARG A 53 -8.21 -6.29 8.34
C ARG A 53 -7.76 -5.02 7.63
N LEU A 54 -7.02 -5.21 6.54
CA LEU A 54 -6.54 -4.14 5.68
C LEU A 54 -6.81 -4.52 4.22
N VAL A 55 -7.44 -3.62 3.48
CA VAL A 55 -7.60 -3.71 2.03
C VAL A 55 -6.92 -2.50 1.40
N THR A 56 -6.07 -2.75 0.41
CA THR A 56 -5.38 -1.70 -0.35
C THR A 56 -5.65 -1.82 -1.85
N GLY A 57 -5.91 -0.69 -2.50
CA GLY A 57 -6.45 -0.67 -3.85
C GLY A 57 -7.96 -0.97 -3.87
N PHE A 58 -8.55 -0.94 -5.05
CA PHE A 58 -9.96 -1.23 -5.24
C PHE A 58 -10.14 -2.68 -5.69
N SER A 59 -10.91 -3.44 -4.92
CA SER A 59 -11.45 -4.75 -5.28
C SER A 59 -12.87 -4.81 -4.75
N GLU A 60 -13.84 -4.99 -5.65
CA GLU A 60 -15.26 -4.97 -5.31
C GLU A 60 -15.61 -6.07 -4.30
N GLU A 61 -15.15 -7.30 -4.55
CA GLU A 61 -15.32 -8.45 -3.65
C GLU A 61 -14.71 -8.18 -2.26
N ALA A 62 -13.49 -7.62 -2.21
CA ALA A 62 -12.82 -7.33 -0.94
C ALA A 62 -13.55 -6.24 -0.15
N PHE A 63 -14.08 -5.23 -0.83
CA PHE A 63 -14.86 -4.16 -0.20
C PHE A 63 -16.20 -4.68 0.31
N GLN A 64 -16.92 -5.49 -0.47
CA GLN A 64 -18.18 -6.10 -0.05
C GLN A 64 -17.97 -6.97 1.20
N THR A 65 -16.94 -7.83 1.21
CA THR A 65 -16.60 -8.70 2.35
C THR A 65 -16.24 -7.93 3.61
N MET A 66 -15.69 -6.72 3.45
CA MET A 66 -15.23 -5.91 4.57
C MET A 66 -16.33 -5.01 5.15
N LEU A 67 -17.27 -4.57 4.32
CA LEU A 67 -18.37 -3.68 4.68
C LEU A 67 -19.66 -4.43 5.07
N SER A 68 -19.72 -5.74 4.83
CA SER A 68 -20.78 -6.64 5.32
C SER A 68 -20.59 -6.99 6.79
#